data_AF-A0A261GRX6-F1
#
_entry.id   AF-A0A261GRX6-F1
#
_cell.length_a   1.000
_cell.length_b   1.000
_cell.length_c   1.000
_cell.angle_alpha   90.00
_cell.angle_beta   90.00
_cell.angle_gamma   90.00
#
_symmetry.space_group_name_H-M   'P 1'
#
loop_
_entity.id
_entity.type
_entity.pdbx_description
1 polymer ?
#
loop_
_entity_poly.entity_id
_entity_poly.type
_entity_poly.pdbx_seq_one_letter_code
_entity_poly.pdbx_strand_id
1 'polypeptide(L)'
;MAAMIFSQASIYHLQQLELQYRRRCGQRFRLSDENARFELINKTSASTDKIIQKYYRRFAHELEPELENELIARGVITPQNWH
;
A
#
# COMPACT_ATOMS: atom_id res chain seq x y z
N MET A 1 14.59 4.02 15.00
CA MET A 1 13.48 4.11 14.02
C MET A 1 12.32 3.31 14.58
N ALA A 2 11.16 3.95 14.77
CA ALA A 2 9.95 3.25 15.15
C ALA A 2 9.51 2.38 13.97
N ALA A 3 9.15 1.12 14.22
CA ALA A 3 8.58 0.28 13.18
C ALA A 3 7.20 0.86 12.81
N MET A 4 6.89 0.97 11.51
CA MET A 4 5.52 1.28 11.08
C MET A 4 4.60 0.14 11.51
N ILE A 5 3.79 0.39 12.52
CA ILE A 5 2.81 -0.58 13.04
C ILE A 5 1.51 -0.36 12.29
N PHE A 6 1.20 -1.27 11.38
CA PHE A 6 -0.08 -1.31 10.70
C PHE A 6 -1.14 -1.90 11.63
N SER A 7 -2.33 -1.29 11.65
CA SER A 7 -3.51 -1.87 12.27
C SER A 7 -3.89 -3.22 11.64
N GLN A 8 -4.62 -4.07 12.36
CA GLN A 8 -5.08 -5.36 11.80
C GLN A 8 -5.91 -5.18 10.52
N ALA A 9 -6.70 -4.09 10.43
CA ALA A 9 -7.47 -3.75 9.25
C ALA A 9 -6.58 -3.39 8.06
N SER A 10 -5.60 -2.48 8.25
CA SER A 10 -4.66 -2.12 7.19
C SER A 10 -3.81 -3.31 6.74
N ILE A 11 -3.42 -4.22 7.63
CA ILE A 11 -2.74 -5.49 7.27
C ILE A 11 -3.63 -6.34 6.36
N TYR A 12 -4.90 -6.52 6.73
CA TYR A 12 -5.86 -7.29 5.92
C TYR A 12 -6.02 -6.69 4.52
N HIS A 13 -6.20 -5.37 4.42
CA HIS A 13 -6.35 -4.71 3.13
C HIS A 13 -5.06 -4.72 2.31
N LEU A 14 -3.89 -4.65 2.94
CA LEU A 14 -2.59 -4.80 2.29
C LEU A 14 -2.41 -6.21 1.71
N GLN A 15 -2.85 -7.26 2.43
CA GLN A 15 -2.87 -8.63 1.91
C GLN A 15 -3.79 -8.79 0.71
N GLN A 16 -4.98 -8.18 0.75
CA GLN A 16 -5.89 -8.18 -0.39
C GLN A 16 -5.29 -7.45 -1.60
N LEU A 17 -4.63 -6.32 -1.37
CA LEU A 17 -3.96 -5.55 -2.40
C LEU A 17 -2.83 -6.34 -3.07
N GLU A 18 -1.97 -6.99 -2.28
CA GLU A 18 -0.91 -7.87 -2.79
C GLU A 18 -1.49 -9.00 -3.64
N LEU A 19 -2.54 -9.65 -3.16
CA LEU A 19 -3.20 -10.74 -3.88
C LEU A 19 -3.72 -10.28 -5.24
N GLN A 20 -4.37 -9.11 -5.31
CA GLN A 20 -4.87 -8.58 -6.58
C GLN A 20 -3.75 -8.14 -7.51
N TYR A 21 -2.72 -7.47 -6.98
CA TYR A 21 -1.55 -7.09 -7.75
C TYR A 21 -0.87 -8.31 -8.35
N ARG A 22 -0.64 -9.36 -7.55
CA ARG A 22 -0.06 -10.63 -8.00
C ARG A 22 -0.90 -11.30 -9.09
N ARG A 23 -2.22 -11.33 -8.95
CA ARG A 23 -3.13 -11.92 -9.96
C ARG A 23 -3.11 -11.15 -11.29
N ARG A 24 -2.89 -9.84 -11.25
CA ARG A 24 -2.97 -8.94 -12.40
C ARG A 24 -1.64 -8.76 -13.11
N CYS A 25 -0.57 -8.59 -12.34
CA CYS A 25 0.77 -8.24 -12.82
C CYS A 25 1.77 -9.39 -12.72
N GLY A 26 1.42 -10.51 -12.06
CA GLY A 26 2.29 -11.68 -11.90
C GLY A 26 3.41 -11.52 -10.87
N GLN A 27 3.66 -10.31 -10.37
CA GLN A 27 4.68 -10.03 -9.37
C GLN A 27 4.14 -10.22 -7.94
N ARG A 28 4.89 -10.94 -7.12
CA ARG A 28 4.57 -11.20 -5.71
C ARG A 28 5.41 -10.30 -4.81
N PHE A 29 4.79 -9.72 -3.79
CA PHE A 29 5.48 -8.96 -2.75
C PHE A 29 5.42 -9.67 -1.42
N ARG A 30 6.58 -9.78 -0.74
CA ARG A 30 6.66 -10.43 0.57
C ARG A 30 6.31 -9.42 1.65
N LEU A 31 5.07 -9.44 2.16
CA LEU A 31 4.59 -8.45 3.13
C LEU A 31 5.29 -8.46 4.51
N SER A 32 6.10 -9.48 4.80
CA SER A 32 6.96 -9.47 5.99
C SER A 32 8.21 -8.59 5.81
N ASP A 33 8.54 -8.21 4.58
CA ASP A 33 9.64 -7.30 4.25
C ASP A 33 9.09 -5.88 4.09
N GLU A 34 9.66 -4.94 4.84
CA GLU A 34 9.29 -3.53 4.79
C GLU A 34 9.47 -2.93 3.39
N ASN A 35 10.59 -3.21 2.73
CA ASN A 35 10.88 -2.66 1.41
C ASN A 35 9.89 -3.18 0.37
N ALA A 36 9.56 -4.48 0.43
CA ALA A 36 8.58 -5.07 -0.47
C ALA A 36 7.17 -4.50 -0.25
N ARG A 37 6.79 -4.17 1.01
CA ARG A 37 5.53 -3.47 1.29
C ARG A 37 5.52 -2.09 0.66
N PHE A 38 6.57 -1.30 0.85
CA PHE A 38 6.63 0.04 0.27
C PHE A 38 6.65 0.02 -1.26
N GLU A 39 7.36 -0.91 -1.87
CA GLU A 39 7.36 -1.06 -3.32
C GLU A 39 5.95 -1.41 -3.85
N LEU A 40 5.23 -2.31 -3.17
CA LEU A 40 3.83 -2.61 -3.50
C LEU A 40 2.96 -1.35 -3.37
N ILE A 41 3.03 -0.63 -2.25
CA ILE A 41 2.23 0.57 -2.00
C ILE A 41 2.52 1.63 -3.07
N ASN A 42 3.79 1.87 -3.41
CA ASN A 42 4.18 2.82 -4.43
C ASN A 42 3.62 2.43 -5.81
N LYS A 43 3.87 1.19 -6.25
CA LYS A 43 3.40 0.70 -7.56
C LYS A 43 1.87 0.70 -7.68
N THR A 44 1.18 0.38 -6.60
CA THR A 44 -0.28 0.33 -6.58
C THR A 44 -0.90 1.73 -6.52
N SER A 45 -0.26 2.68 -5.84
CA SER A 45 -0.69 4.09 -5.81
C SER A 45 -0.68 4.74 -7.19
N ALA A 46 0.29 4.38 -8.04
CA ALA A 46 0.44 4.90 -9.39
C ALA A 46 -0.23 4.02 -10.48
N SER A 47 -0.94 2.96 -10.09
CA SER A 47 -1.52 2.02 -11.06
C SER A 47 -2.73 2.63 -11.77
N THR A 48 -2.87 2.39 -13.07
CA THR A 48 -4.08 2.77 -13.83
C THR A 48 -5.15 1.66 -13.85
N ASP A 49 -4.85 0.48 -13.31
CA ASP A 49 -5.83 -0.62 -13.22
C ASP A 49 -6.87 -0.30 -12.13
N LYS A 50 -8.14 -0.24 -12.54
CA LYS A 50 -9.28 0.12 -11.67
C LYS A 50 -9.45 -0.82 -10.49
N ILE A 51 -9.10 -2.10 -10.63
CA ILE A 51 -9.18 -3.08 -9.55
C ILE A 51 -8.04 -2.83 -8.58
N ILE A 52 -6.81 -2.68 -9.05
CA ILE A 52 -5.67 -2.35 -8.18
C ILE A 52 -5.97 -1.07 -7.38
N GLN A 53 -6.44 -0.02 -8.06
CA GLN A 53 -6.81 1.25 -7.41
C GLN A 53 -7.94 1.11 -6.39
N LYS A 54 -8.97 0.29 -6.68
CA LYS A 54 -10.04 0.01 -5.71
C LYS A 54 -9.49 -0.59 -4.41
N TYR A 55 -8.55 -1.52 -4.50
CA TYR A 55 -7.96 -2.15 -3.31
C TYR A 55 -6.94 -1.25 -2.63
N TYR A 56 -6.20 -0.44 -3.40
CA TYR A 56 -5.30 0.57 -2.86
C TYR A 56 -6.07 1.59 -2.02
N ARG A 57 -7.17 2.15 -2.53
CA ARG A 57 -8.03 3.09 -1.78
C ARG A 57 -8.60 2.50 -0.50
N ARG A 58 -8.97 1.22 -0.51
CA ARG A 58 -9.41 0.52 0.70
C ARG A 58 -8.29 0.40 1.73
N PHE A 59 -7.08 0.08 1.29
CA PHE A 59 -5.92 0.07 2.17
C PHE A 59 -5.62 1.47 2.73
N ALA A 60 -5.64 2.50 1.87
CA ALA A 60 -5.42 3.89 2.23
C ALA A 60 -6.42 4.39 3.29
N HIS A 61 -7.70 4.00 3.17
CA HIS A 61 -8.74 4.36 4.13
C HIS A 61 -8.51 3.80 5.54
N GLU A 62 -7.79 2.68 5.67
CA GLU A 62 -7.48 2.06 6.96
C GLU A 62 -6.16 2.55 7.57
N LEU A 63 -5.44 3.45 6.88
CA LEU A 63 -4.20 4.01 7.38
C LEU A 63 -4.48 5.17 8.35
N GLU A 64 -3.76 5.13 9.47
CA GLU A 64 -3.75 6.24 10.42
C GLU A 64 -3.01 7.44 9.78
N PRO A 65 -3.44 8.68 10.06
CA PRO A 65 -2.83 9.88 9.48
C PRO A 65 -1.31 9.97 9.70
N GLU A 66 -0.80 9.47 10.82
CA GLU A 66 0.62 9.43 11.14
C GLU A 66 1.39 8.52 10.16
N LEU A 67 0.83 7.36 9.82
CA LEU A 67 1.43 6.42 8.87
C LEU A 67 1.36 6.96 7.44
N GLU A 68 0.26 7.61 7.08
CA GLU A 68 0.16 8.30 5.79
C GLU A 68 1.26 9.35 5.63
N ASN A 69 1.40 10.24 6.62
CA ASN A 69 2.42 11.29 6.61
C ASN A 69 3.83 10.70 6.50
N GLU A 70 4.09 9.59 7.18
CA GLU A 70 5.38 8.91 7.09
C GLU A 70 5.59 8.25 5.71
N LEU A 71 4.57 7.66 5.09
CA LEU A 71 4.66 7.15 3.71
C LEU A 71 4.93 8.27 2.69
N ILE A 72 4.33 9.44 2.87
CA ILE A 72 4.57 10.64 2.05
C ILE A 72 6.01 11.15 2.28
N ALA A 73 6.43 11.28 3.55
CA ALA A 73 7.77 11.75 3.90
C ALA A 73 8.87 10.82 3.36
N ARG A 74 8.60 9.52 3.29
CA ARG A 74 9.49 8.51 2.69
C ARG A 74 9.41 8.48 1.14
N GLY A 75 8.55 9.28 0.51
CA GLY A 75 8.38 9.31 -0.95
C GLY A 75 7.74 8.05 -1.53
N VAL A 76 7.10 7.23 -0.69
CA VAL A 76 6.45 5.98 -1.10
C VAL A 76 5.18 6.29 -1.90
N ILE A 77 4.46 7.33 -1.51
CA ILE A 77 3.24 7.81 -2.16
C ILE A 77 3.34 9.33 -2.39
N THR A 78 2.64 9.83 -3.40
CA THR A 78 2.53 11.28 -3.65
C THR A 78 1.18 11.79 -3.15
N PRO A 79 1.10 13.03 -2.63
CA PRO A 79 -0.18 13.63 -2.21
C PRO A 79 -1.21 13.71 -3.34
N GLN A 80 -0.76 13.80 -4.60
CA GLN A 80 -1.64 13.81 -5.78
C GLN A 80 -2.29 12.45 -6.07
N ASN A 81 -1.66 11.35 -5.67
CA ASN A 81 -2.18 9.99 -5.83
C ASN A 81 -2.91 9.50 -4.57
N TRP A 82 -3.03 10.37 -3.56
CA TRP A 82 -3.72 10.10 -2.31
C TRP A 82 -5.10 10.77 -2.33
N HIS A 83 -6.06 10.14 -3.02
CA HIS A 83 -7.53 10.25 -2.89
C HIS A 83 -8.26 9.46 -4.01
#